data_AF-A0A944W744-F1
#
_entry.id   AF-A0A944W744-F1
#
_cell.length_a   1.000
_cell.length_b   1.000
_cell.length_c   1.000
_cell.angle_alpha   90.00
_cell.angle_beta   90.00
_cell.angle_gamma   90.00
#
_symmetry.space_group_name_H-M   'P 1'
#
loop_
_entity.id
_entity.type
_entity.pdbx_description
1 polymer ?
#
loop_
_entity_poly.entity_id
_entity_poly.type
_entity_poly.pdbx_seq_one_letter_code
_entity_poly.pdbx_strand_id
1 'polypeptide(L)'
;MKTELKKQIYQAQCIGNVEPIEYMIPYPSMRSLIEGQNIKFSDQMIFNNPEMTNLQFYQKIQQTAHWLDSLGLKPKERIILSELDFPQTEILLFGIWHLGAIAVIPANESLDSVKTYCDTNLVIELSINLFDIIKKFPINFNPKYKPLLDDEALITFETGTGIRLSHYNLLVNTNSVQKTIDLKSRTRFSCDLKPMSSAWAVLKAILPIYCGCIYDDENPKVKIGESNSNFKIRRDLENLQDFGKNELAICPENSAILSNGIEPIHLTKFHIKEGELEIHGHSVMMGYLDDASNDDRFRDGAFYLNLKR
;
A
#
# COMPACT_ATOMS: atom_id res chain seq x y z
N MET A 1 -13.45 -25.55 -5.55
CA MET A 1 -12.83 -24.42 -6.27
C MET A 1 -12.42 -23.32 -5.31
N LYS A 2 -13.32 -22.48 -4.77
CA LYS A 2 -12.94 -21.34 -3.91
C LYS A 2 -12.06 -21.68 -2.68
N THR A 3 -12.21 -22.88 -2.11
CA THR A 3 -11.38 -23.33 -0.98
C THR A 3 -9.97 -23.76 -1.37
N GLU A 4 -9.80 -24.38 -2.55
CA GLU A 4 -8.47 -24.80 -3.02
C GLU A 4 -7.66 -23.60 -3.50
N LEU A 5 -8.29 -22.68 -4.24
CA LEU A 5 -7.65 -21.45 -4.68
C LEU A 5 -7.15 -20.61 -3.50
N LYS A 6 -7.98 -20.44 -2.46
CA LYS A 6 -7.57 -19.77 -1.22
C LYS A 6 -6.35 -20.42 -0.57
N LYS A 7 -6.28 -21.75 -0.60
CA LYS A 7 -5.15 -22.50 -0.07
C LYS A 7 -3.89 -22.29 -0.92
N GLN A 8 -4.00 -22.27 -2.25
CA GLN A 8 -2.87 -21.99 -3.14
C GLN A 8 -2.33 -20.56 -2.95
N ILE A 9 -3.22 -19.58 -2.84
CA ILE A 9 -2.85 -18.19 -2.52
C ILE A 9 -2.13 -18.13 -1.17
N TYR A 10 -2.69 -18.76 -0.15
CA TYR A 10 -2.08 -18.79 1.18
C TYR A 10 -0.70 -19.46 1.18
N GLN A 11 -0.54 -20.56 0.44
CA GLN A 11 0.75 -21.24 0.26
C GLN A 11 1.78 -20.34 -0.41
N ALA A 12 1.40 -19.60 -1.46
CA ALA A 12 2.28 -18.62 -2.12
C ALA A 12 2.70 -17.48 -1.18
N GLN A 13 1.89 -17.18 -0.16
CA GLN A 13 2.22 -16.21 0.87
C GLN A 13 3.17 -16.74 1.95
N CYS A 14 3.48 -18.03 1.97
CA CYS A 14 4.41 -18.63 2.93
C CYS A 14 5.86 -18.49 2.44
N ILE A 15 6.82 -18.57 3.37
CA ILE A 15 8.25 -18.66 3.02
C ILE A 15 8.89 -19.84 3.76
N GLY A 16 9.18 -20.92 3.00
CA GLY A 16 9.53 -22.20 3.61
C GLY A 16 8.39 -22.69 4.50
N ASN A 17 8.68 -22.95 5.78
CA ASN A 17 7.68 -23.37 6.77
C ASN A 17 7.12 -22.19 7.58
N VAL A 18 7.45 -20.94 7.23
CA VAL A 18 7.00 -19.76 7.98
C VAL A 18 5.73 -19.20 7.33
N GLU A 19 4.61 -19.39 8.02
CA GLU A 19 3.31 -18.92 7.58
C GLU A 19 3.12 -17.43 7.92
N PRO A 20 2.30 -16.67 7.15
CA PRO A 20 1.98 -15.27 7.47
C PRO A 20 1.49 -15.06 8.91
N ILE A 21 0.71 -16.00 9.44
CA ILE A 21 0.15 -15.93 10.79
C ILE A 21 1.21 -16.04 11.90
N GLU A 22 2.36 -16.62 11.60
CA GLU A 22 3.45 -16.82 12.55
C GLU A 22 4.39 -15.62 12.62
N TYR A 23 4.37 -14.74 11.61
CA TYR A 23 5.24 -13.56 11.57
C TYR A 23 4.57 -12.34 12.19
N MET A 24 5.10 -11.93 13.34
CA MET A 24 4.58 -10.77 14.05
C MET A 24 5.04 -9.47 13.41
N ILE A 25 4.08 -8.65 12.99
CA ILE A 25 4.30 -7.24 12.67
C ILE A 25 3.78 -6.34 13.80
N PRO A 26 4.41 -5.18 14.05
CA PRO A 26 4.14 -4.37 15.25
C PRO A 26 2.75 -3.72 15.27
N TYR A 27 2.05 -3.67 14.13
CA TYR A 27 0.75 -3.02 13.99
C TYR A 27 -0.27 -3.99 13.40
N PRO A 28 -1.44 -4.22 14.04
CA PRO A 28 -2.46 -5.14 13.55
C PRO A 28 -3.30 -4.59 12.38
N SER A 29 -3.09 -3.33 11.99
CA SER A 29 -3.67 -2.72 10.77
C SER A 29 -3.05 -1.33 10.53
N MET A 30 -3.37 -0.71 9.38
CA MET A 30 -2.97 0.68 9.09
C MET A 30 -3.56 1.69 10.07
N ARG A 31 -4.77 1.42 10.59
CA ARG A 31 -5.38 2.21 11.67
C ARG A 31 -4.48 2.21 12.91
N SER A 32 -4.04 1.02 13.34
CA SER A 32 -3.19 0.89 14.53
C SER A 32 -1.79 1.43 14.34
N LEU A 33 -1.26 1.46 13.10
CA LEU A 33 -0.03 2.17 12.78
C LEU A 33 -0.14 3.65 13.16
N ILE A 34 -1.17 4.35 12.67
CA ILE A 34 -1.36 5.78 12.95
C ILE A 34 -1.62 6.03 14.44
N GLU A 35 -2.50 5.25 15.07
CA GLU A 35 -2.77 5.36 16.51
C GLU A 35 -1.48 5.20 17.33
N GLY A 36 -0.67 4.20 17.01
CA GLY A 36 0.60 3.93 17.69
C GLY A 36 1.65 5.03 17.49
N GLN A 37 1.78 5.57 16.27
CA GLN A 37 2.69 6.69 15.99
C GLN A 37 2.25 7.95 16.73
N ASN A 38 0.96 8.25 16.76
CA ASN A 38 0.44 9.42 17.47
C ASN A 38 0.63 9.34 18.99
N ILE A 39 0.41 8.16 19.61
CA ILE A 39 0.62 7.97 21.05
C ILE A 39 2.07 8.25 21.45
N LYS A 40 3.04 7.83 20.63
CA LYS A 40 4.47 7.93 20.96
C LYS A 40 5.09 9.27 20.55
N PHE A 41 4.60 9.87 19.47
CA PHE A 41 5.29 10.95 18.76
C PHE A 41 4.34 12.06 18.30
N SER A 42 3.29 12.37 19.06
CA SER A 42 2.24 13.36 18.72
C SER A 42 2.78 14.67 18.15
N ASP A 43 3.83 15.21 18.78
CA ASP A 43 4.38 16.54 18.48
C ASP A 43 5.46 16.48 17.40
N GLN A 44 5.82 15.28 16.92
CA GLN A 44 6.80 15.13 15.88
C GLN A 44 6.22 15.58 14.53
N MET A 45 6.98 16.41 13.82
CA MET A 45 6.70 16.77 12.44
C MET A 45 6.74 15.55 11.52
N ILE A 46 5.76 15.44 10.62
CA ILE A 46 5.72 14.40 9.59
C ILE A 46 5.65 14.97 8.17
N PHE A 47 5.12 16.18 7.99
CA PHE A 47 5.15 16.91 6.73
C PHE A 47 5.80 18.26 6.98
N ASN A 48 6.81 18.61 6.19
CA ASN A 48 7.49 19.90 6.26
C ASN A 48 6.68 20.98 5.52
N ASN A 49 6.02 20.63 4.41
CA ASN A 49 5.19 21.53 3.64
C ASN A 49 3.96 20.78 3.08
N PRO A 50 2.72 21.12 3.50
CA PRO A 50 2.41 22.02 4.61
C PRO A 50 2.95 21.45 5.94
N GLU A 51 3.30 22.33 6.88
CA GLU A 51 3.72 21.92 8.21
C GLU A 51 2.61 21.12 8.91
N MET A 52 2.92 19.87 9.28
CA MET A 52 1.99 19.01 9.99
C MET A 52 2.71 18.04 10.92
N THR A 53 2.22 17.98 12.16
CA THR A 53 2.62 17.00 13.18
C THR A 53 1.83 15.70 13.06
N ASN A 54 2.31 14.63 13.71
CA ASN A 54 1.57 13.38 13.85
C ASN A 54 0.16 13.59 14.42
N LEU A 55 0.00 14.46 15.43
CA LEU A 55 -1.30 14.74 16.03
C LEU A 55 -2.25 15.40 15.04
N GLN A 56 -1.79 16.42 14.32
CA GLN A 56 -2.61 17.11 13.33
C GLN A 56 -3.01 16.18 12.18
N PHE A 57 -2.09 15.30 11.75
CA PHE A 57 -2.37 14.29 10.74
C PHE A 57 -3.42 13.29 11.22
N TYR A 58 -3.27 12.76 12.43
CA TYR A 58 -4.24 11.83 13.01
C TYR A 58 -5.62 12.46 13.20
N GLN A 59 -5.69 13.72 13.63
CA GLN A 59 -6.94 14.47 13.72
C GLN A 59 -7.61 14.60 12.35
N LYS A 60 -6.86 14.93 11.29
CA LYS A 60 -7.39 15.00 9.92
C LYS A 60 -7.87 13.64 9.42
N ILE A 61 -7.18 12.55 9.74
CA ILE A 61 -7.61 11.19 9.44
C ILE A 61 -8.95 10.87 10.11
N GLN A 62 -9.11 11.23 11.39
CA GLN A 62 -10.37 11.04 12.11
C GLN A 62 -11.52 11.87 11.52
N GLN A 63 -11.26 13.14 11.17
CA GLN A 63 -12.25 13.99 10.49
C GLN A 63 -12.66 13.41 9.13
N THR A 64 -11.70 12.93 8.35
CA THR A 64 -11.94 12.26 7.07
C THR A 64 -12.79 11.00 7.25
N ALA A 65 -12.47 10.14 8.21
CA ALA A 65 -13.24 8.94 8.48
C ALA A 65 -14.68 9.26 8.89
N HIS A 66 -14.89 10.31 9.69
CA HIS A 66 -16.23 10.77 10.04
C HIS A 66 -16.98 11.34 8.83
N TRP A 67 -16.31 12.09 7.98
CA TRP A 67 -16.89 12.57 6.73
C TRP A 67 -17.34 11.40 5.85
N LEU A 68 -16.49 10.40 5.67
CA LEU A 68 -16.82 9.20 4.89
C LEU A 68 -18.02 8.43 5.48
N ASP A 69 -18.08 8.27 6.81
CA ASP A 69 -19.23 7.68 7.50
C ASP A 69 -20.52 8.50 7.25
N SER A 70 -20.42 9.83 7.24
CA SER A 70 -21.56 10.72 6.93
C SER A 70 -22.05 10.63 5.48
N LEU A 71 -21.19 10.17 4.55
CA LEU A 71 -21.57 9.83 3.18
C LEU A 71 -22.23 8.44 3.08
N GLY A 72 -22.31 7.71 4.19
CA GLY A 72 -22.91 6.38 4.27
C GLY A 72 -21.96 5.23 3.95
N LEU A 73 -20.66 5.49 3.76
CA LEU A 73 -19.64 4.46 3.56
C LEU A 73 -19.53 3.61 4.83
N LYS A 74 -19.58 2.29 4.69
CA LYS A 74 -19.47 1.35 5.82
C LYS A 74 -18.13 0.63 5.83
N PRO A 75 -17.74 0.06 6.98
CA PRO A 75 -16.60 -0.85 7.02
C PRO A 75 -16.75 -2.00 6.01
N LYS A 76 -15.64 -2.42 5.42
CA LYS A 76 -15.51 -3.45 4.38
C LYS A 76 -16.14 -3.10 3.02
N GLU A 77 -16.73 -1.91 2.87
CA GLU A 77 -17.13 -1.41 1.56
C GLU A 77 -15.94 -0.78 0.82
N ARG A 78 -16.00 -0.84 -0.51
CA ARG A 78 -14.96 -0.32 -1.40
C ARG A 78 -15.31 1.09 -1.84
N ILE A 79 -14.31 1.97 -1.87
CA ILE A 79 -14.42 3.31 -2.40
C ILE A 79 -13.28 3.62 -3.35
N ILE A 80 -13.62 4.19 -4.51
CA ILE A 80 -12.64 4.55 -5.54
C ILE A 80 -12.00 5.89 -5.18
N LEU A 81 -10.68 5.86 -5.08
CA LEU A 81 -9.83 7.01 -4.80
C LEU A 81 -9.67 7.90 -6.04
N SER A 82 -9.49 9.18 -5.75
CA SER A 82 -9.07 10.20 -6.70
C SER A 82 -7.77 10.84 -6.23
N GLU A 83 -6.94 11.28 -7.18
CA GLU A 83 -5.72 12.05 -6.89
C GLU A 83 -6.12 13.47 -6.45
N LEU A 84 -5.95 13.74 -5.16
CA LEU A 84 -6.05 15.06 -4.54
C LEU A 84 -4.65 15.63 -4.29
N ASP A 85 -4.55 16.93 -4.01
CA ASP A 85 -3.28 17.57 -3.67
C ASP A 85 -2.59 16.90 -2.48
N PHE A 86 -1.27 16.88 -2.47
CA PHE A 86 -0.51 16.37 -1.32
C PHE A 86 -0.66 17.29 -0.09
N PRO A 87 -0.83 16.77 1.15
CA PRO A 87 -0.94 15.36 1.56
C PRO A 87 -2.40 14.88 1.72
N GLN A 88 -3.36 15.48 1.00
CA GLN A 88 -4.78 15.18 1.13
C GLN A 88 -5.11 13.76 0.67
N THR A 89 -4.45 13.24 -0.37
CA THR A 89 -4.66 11.85 -0.82
C THR A 89 -4.17 10.84 0.21
N GLU A 90 -3.03 11.09 0.85
CA GLU A 90 -2.52 10.26 1.95
C GLU A 90 -3.48 10.28 3.14
N ILE A 91 -4.00 11.46 3.50
CA ILE A 91 -5.01 11.60 4.57
C ILE A 91 -6.31 10.88 4.21
N LEU A 92 -6.73 10.93 2.95
CA LEU A 92 -7.90 10.22 2.46
C LEU A 92 -7.72 8.70 2.58
N LEU A 93 -6.58 8.18 2.13
CA LEU A 93 -6.24 6.76 2.22
C LEU A 93 -6.28 6.26 3.66
N PHE A 94 -5.62 6.97 4.58
CA PHE A 94 -5.65 6.61 6.00
C PHE A 94 -7.03 6.81 6.63
N GLY A 95 -7.83 7.79 6.19
CA GLY A 95 -9.22 7.99 6.63
C GLY A 95 -10.12 6.80 6.27
N ILE A 96 -9.96 6.26 5.06
CA ILE A 96 -10.66 5.04 4.59
C ILE A 96 -10.30 3.84 5.48
N TRP A 97 -9.00 3.63 5.73
CA TRP A 97 -8.54 2.55 6.60
C TRP A 97 -8.93 2.75 8.07
N HIS A 98 -8.99 3.99 8.56
CA HIS A 98 -9.44 4.29 9.91
C HIS A 98 -10.90 3.89 10.09
N LEU A 99 -11.77 4.25 9.12
CA LEU A 99 -13.16 3.81 9.06
C LEU A 99 -13.30 2.28 8.94
N GLY A 100 -12.28 1.64 8.36
CA GLY A 100 -12.24 0.21 8.08
C GLY A 100 -12.88 -0.17 6.75
N ALA A 101 -12.93 0.78 5.82
CA ALA A 101 -13.30 0.58 4.44
C ALA A 101 -12.07 0.24 3.58
N ILE A 102 -12.30 -0.05 2.31
CA ILE A 102 -11.31 -0.56 1.35
C ILE A 102 -11.07 0.49 0.29
N ALA A 103 -9.81 0.89 0.11
CA ALA A 103 -9.44 1.83 -0.94
C ALA A 103 -9.32 1.12 -2.29
N VAL A 104 -9.75 1.76 -3.37
CA VAL A 104 -9.56 1.29 -4.74
C VAL A 104 -8.80 2.34 -5.53
N ILE A 105 -7.62 1.97 -6.05
CA ILE A 105 -6.82 2.81 -6.96
C ILE A 105 -7.16 2.37 -8.40
N PRO A 106 -7.83 3.22 -9.19
CA PRO A 106 -8.21 2.88 -10.57
C PRO A 106 -7.00 2.89 -11.52
N ALA A 107 -5.92 3.61 -11.18
CA ALA A 107 -4.77 3.81 -12.05
C ALA A 107 -5.18 4.30 -13.44
N ASN A 108 -4.87 3.55 -14.51
CA ASN A 108 -5.23 3.89 -15.89
C ASN A 108 -6.53 3.22 -16.36
N GLU A 109 -7.16 2.38 -15.53
CA GLU A 109 -8.41 1.72 -15.90
C GLU A 109 -9.60 2.68 -15.88
N SER A 110 -10.54 2.44 -16.80
CA SER A 110 -11.74 3.27 -16.88
C SER A 110 -12.60 3.14 -15.62
N LEU A 111 -13.12 4.29 -15.15
CA LEU A 111 -13.93 4.32 -13.91
C LEU A 111 -15.14 3.40 -13.98
N ASP A 112 -15.81 3.29 -15.13
CA ASP A 112 -16.98 2.42 -15.32
C ASP A 112 -16.62 0.93 -15.18
N SER A 113 -15.45 0.53 -15.70
CA SER A 113 -14.95 -0.83 -15.54
C SER A 113 -14.59 -1.10 -14.08
N VAL A 114 -13.89 -0.18 -13.42
CA VAL A 114 -13.51 -0.32 -12.00
C VAL A 114 -14.74 -0.41 -11.10
N LYS A 115 -15.77 0.41 -11.31
CA LYS A 115 -17.05 0.32 -10.58
C LYS A 115 -17.69 -1.06 -10.74
N THR A 116 -17.69 -1.58 -11.97
CA THR A 116 -18.26 -2.89 -12.29
C THR A 116 -17.48 -4.02 -11.60
N TYR A 117 -16.15 -4.03 -11.71
CA TYR A 117 -15.31 -5.07 -11.11
C TYR A 117 -15.30 -5.03 -9.57
N CYS A 118 -15.35 -3.82 -8.99
CA CYS A 118 -15.31 -3.67 -7.54
C CYS A 118 -16.69 -3.76 -6.87
N ASP A 119 -17.77 -3.79 -7.65
CA ASP A 119 -19.16 -3.72 -7.16
C ASP A 119 -19.37 -2.51 -6.24
N THR A 120 -18.97 -1.33 -6.71
CA THR A 120 -19.14 -0.08 -5.97
C THR A 120 -19.41 1.09 -6.89
N ASN A 121 -20.31 1.99 -6.44
CA ASN A 121 -20.54 3.29 -7.09
C ASN A 121 -19.93 4.45 -6.29
N LEU A 122 -19.30 4.17 -5.14
CA LEU A 122 -18.70 5.18 -4.30
C LEU A 122 -17.37 5.62 -4.89
N VAL A 123 -17.29 6.90 -5.25
CA VAL A 123 -16.13 7.53 -5.86
C VAL A 123 -15.91 8.87 -5.17
N ILE A 124 -14.67 9.17 -4.83
CA ILE A 124 -14.28 10.51 -4.40
C ILE A 124 -14.08 11.37 -5.65
N GLU A 125 -14.71 12.54 -5.72
CA GLU A 125 -14.56 13.43 -6.88
C GLU A 125 -13.14 14.06 -6.92
N LEU A 126 -12.56 14.19 -8.12
CA LEU A 126 -11.18 14.69 -8.33
C LEU A 126 -10.97 16.15 -7.90
N SER A 127 -12.01 16.98 -7.92
CA SER A 127 -11.91 18.43 -7.74
C SER A 127 -12.13 18.92 -6.30
N ILE A 128 -12.21 18.01 -5.34
CA ILE A 128 -12.49 18.39 -3.95
C ILE A 128 -11.23 18.91 -3.25
N ASN A 129 -11.42 19.90 -2.38
CA ASN A 129 -10.47 20.21 -1.32
C ASN A 129 -10.91 19.47 -0.05
N LEU A 130 -10.23 18.36 0.26
CA LEU A 130 -10.51 17.55 1.44
C LEU A 130 -10.41 18.37 2.72
N PHE A 131 -9.39 19.24 2.86
CA PHE A 131 -9.22 20.04 4.07
C PHE A 131 -10.41 20.97 4.33
N ASP A 132 -10.96 21.58 3.29
CA ASP A 132 -12.17 22.39 3.40
C ASP A 132 -13.41 21.60 3.75
N ILE A 133 -13.51 20.36 3.26
CA ILE A 133 -14.63 19.47 3.56
C ILE A 133 -14.57 18.98 5.00
N ILE A 134 -13.41 18.53 5.46
CA ILE A 134 -13.29 17.82 6.74
C ILE A 134 -13.25 18.76 7.95
N LYS A 135 -12.94 20.06 7.76
CA LYS A 135 -12.86 21.04 8.87
C LYS A 135 -14.15 21.20 9.67
N LYS A 136 -15.31 20.85 9.08
CA LYS A 136 -16.62 20.88 9.74
C LYS A 136 -16.89 19.67 10.65
N PHE A 137 -16.07 18.62 10.54
CA PHE A 137 -16.22 17.41 11.34
C PHE A 137 -15.36 17.47 12.61
N PRO A 138 -15.80 16.83 13.71
CA PRO A 138 -15.01 16.68 14.92
C PRO A 138 -13.64 16.05 14.69
N ILE A 139 -12.62 16.56 15.39
CA ILE A 139 -11.24 16.04 15.35
C ILE A 139 -11.06 14.65 16.00
N ASN A 140 -12.10 14.15 16.66
CA ASN A 140 -12.13 12.82 17.29
C ASN A 140 -13.29 12.02 16.70
N PHE A 141 -12.99 10.83 16.20
CA PHE A 141 -13.98 9.91 15.67
C PHE A 141 -13.48 8.47 15.85
N ASN A 142 -14.32 7.63 16.46
CA ASN A 142 -14.00 6.24 16.71
C ASN A 142 -14.96 5.32 15.91
N PRO A 143 -14.50 4.80 14.76
CA PRO A 143 -15.26 3.85 13.95
C PRO A 143 -15.62 2.60 14.73
N LYS A 144 -16.82 2.05 14.46
CA LYS A 144 -17.34 0.85 15.12
C LYS A 144 -16.49 -0.39 14.82
N TYR A 145 -15.90 -0.44 13.64
CA TYR A 145 -15.06 -1.55 13.19
C TYR A 145 -13.57 -1.22 13.35
N LYS A 146 -12.78 -2.23 13.71
CA LYS A 146 -11.32 -2.17 13.75
C LYS A 146 -10.80 -3.19 12.74
N PRO A 147 -10.11 -2.76 11.67
CA PRO A 147 -9.55 -3.70 10.70
C PRO A 147 -8.51 -4.62 11.32
N LEU A 148 -8.48 -5.84 10.80
CA LEU A 148 -7.49 -6.86 11.09
C LEU A 148 -6.43 -6.94 9.99
N LEU A 149 -5.40 -7.73 10.23
CA LEU A 149 -4.27 -7.90 9.31
C LEU A 149 -4.68 -8.52 7.98
N ASP A 150 -5.58 -9.49 8.01
CA ASP A 150 -6.07 -10.26 6.87
C ASP A 150 -7.23 -9.59 6.14
N ASP A 151 -7.78 -8.50 6.67
CA ASP A 151 -8.78 -7.72 5.96
C ASP A 151 -8.18 -7.08 4.69
N GLU A 152 -8.94 -7.09 3.61
CA GLU A 152 -8.64 -6.38 2.36
C GLU A 152 -8.55 -4.88 2.65
N ALA A 153 -7.44 -4.26 2.26
CA ALA A 153 -7.13 -2.85 2.55
C ALA A 153 -7.07 -2.01 1.28
N LEU A 154 -6.58 -2.59 0.18
CA LEU A 154 -6.36 -1.89 -1.07
C LEU A 154 -6.65 -2.82 -2.26
N ILE A 155 -7.35 -2.28 -3.25
CA ILE A 155 -7.39 -2.85 -4.61
C ILE A 155 -6.69 -1.86 -5.54
N THR A 156 -5.83 -2.35 -6.43
CA THR A 156 -5.21 -1.53 -7.47
C THR A 156 -5.37 -2.17 -8.85
N PHE A 157 -5.62 -1.32 -9.85
CA PHE A 157 -5.68 -1.70 -11.26
C PHE A 157 -4.44 -1.23 -12.04
N GLU A 158 -3.30 -1.02 -11.37
CA GLU A 158 -2.09 -0.50 -12.03
C GLU A 158 -1.52 -1.43 -13.13
N THR A 159 -1.93 -2.69 -13.16
CA THR A 159 -1.59 -3.67 -14.20
C THR A 159 -2.76 -3.97 -15.16
N GLY A 160 -3.87 -3.25 -15.03
CA GLY A 160 -5.14 -3.49 -15.73
C GLY A 160 -6.01 -4.59 -15.12
N THR A 161 -5.47 -5.40 -14.20
CA THR A 161 -6.23 -6.40 -13.44
C THR A 161 -6.32 -5.97 -11.98
N GLY A 162 -7.50 -6.10 -11.37
CA GLY A 162 -7.71 -5.70 -9.98
C GLY A 162 -6.96 -6.60 -8.99
N ILE A 163 -5.83 -6.13 -8.47
CA ILE A 163 -4.99 -6.81 -7.47
C ILE A 163 -5.51 -6.49 -6.07
N ARG A 164 -5.71 -7.50 -5.22
CA ARG A 164 -6.24 -7.35 -3.86
C ARG A 164 -5.11 -7.46 -2.83
N LEU A 165 -4.98 -6.48 -1.96
CA LEU A 165 -3.94 -6.42 -0.92
C LEU A 165 -4.56 -6.26 0.46
N SER A 166 -4.10 -7.06 1.42
CA SER A 166 -4.48 -6.93 2.82
C SER A 166 -3.69 -5.83 3.55
N HIS A 167 -4.13 -5.48 4.76
CA HIS A 167 -3.31 -4.66 5.66
C HIS A 167 -1.95 -5.32 5.94
N TYR A 168 -1.91 -6.64 6.11
CA TYR A 168 -0.69 -7.42 6.33
C TYR A 168 0.27 -7.28 5.15
N ASN A 169 -0.22 -7.51 3.93
CA ASN A 169 0.58 -7.42 2.70
C ASN A 169 1.30 -6.07 2.58
N LEU A 170 0.57 -4.97 2.78
CA LEU A 170 1.13 -3.62 2.72
C LEU A 170 2.14 -3.35 3.85
N LEU A 171 1.83 -3.76 5.08
CA LEU A 171 2.70 -3.51 6.25
C LEU A 171 3.98 -4.35 6.22
N VAL A 172 3.90 -5.63 5.85
CA VAL A 172 5.07 -6.51 5.77
C VAL A 172 5.99 -6.05 4.64
N ASN A 173 5.44 -5.64 3.49
CA ASN A 173 6.23 -5.06 2.41
C ASN A 173 6.93 -3.77 2.86
N THR A 174 6.19 -2.86 3.53
CA THR A 174 6.75 -1.63 4.10
C THR A 174 7.88 -1.92 5.10
N ASN A 175 7.69 -2.91 5.98
CA ASN A 175 8.72 -3.30 6.95
C ASN A 175 9.98 -3.82 6.24
N SER A 176 9.81 -4.65 5.22
CA SER A 176 10.90 -5.19 4.43
C SER A 176 11.65 -4.09 3.69
N VAL A 177 10.94 -3.12 3.09
CA VAL A 177 11.55 -1.93 2.48
C VAL A 177 12.37 -1.14 3.49
N GLN A 178 11.80 -0.82 4.66
CA GLN A 178 12.48 -0.08 5.72
C GLN A 178 13.81 -0.74 6.11
N LYS A 179 13.83 -2.08 6.24
CA LYS A 179 15.05 -2.86 6.53
C LYS A 179 16.04 -2.81 5.36
N THR A 180 15.56 -3.01 4.13
CA THR A 180 16.39 -3.09 2.92
C THR A 180 17.13 -1.79 2.62
N ILE A 181 16.47 -0.64 2.79
CA ILE A 181 17.09 0.67 2.54
C ILE A 181 17.68 1.32 3.80
N ASP A 182 17.61 0.60 4.93
CA ASP A 182 18.02 1.04 6.26
C ASP A 182 17.48 2.42 6.70
N LEU A 183 16.21 2.70 6.37
CA LEU A 183 15.61 4.00 6.66
C LEU A 183 15.43 4.19 8.16
N LYS A 184 15.96 5.30 8.69
CA LYS A 184 15.94 5.64 10.12
C LYS A 184 14.85 6.67 10.43
N SER A 185 14.35 6.62 11.66
CA SER A 185 13.42 7.64 12.18
C SER A 185 14.00 9.05 12.10
N ARG A 186 13.12 10.04 11.92
CA ARG A 186 13.43 11.47 11.76
C ARG A 186 14.30 11.82 10.55
N THR A 187 14.53 10.87 9.65
CA THR A 187 15.14 11.15 8.35
C THR A 187 14.20 12.01 7.52
N ARG A 188 14.73 13.08 6.91
CA ARG A 188 14.02 13.86 5.88
C ARG A 188 13.90 13.01 4.62
N PHE A 189 12.67 12.77 4.19
CA PHE A 189 12.33 11.78 3.17
C PHE A 189 11.48 12.43 2.08
N SER A 190 11.67 12.05 0.82
CA SER A 190 10.73 12.38 -0.26
C SER A 190 10.49 11.21 -1.19
N CYS A 191 9.31 11.22 -1.81
CA CYS A 191 8.94 10.27 -2.84
C CYS A 191 8.10 10.93 -3.94
N ASP A 192 8.56 10.85 -5.19
CA ASP A 192 7.92 11.52 -6.33
C ASP A 192 6.76 10.71 -6.96
N LEU A 193 6.42 9.55 -6.39
CA LEU A 193 5.31 8.75 -6.87
C LEU A 193 3.96 9.47 -6.70
N LYS A 194 3.11 9.31 -7.71
CA LYS A 194 1.70 9.73 -7.73
C LYS A 194 0.78 8.63 -7.17
N PRO A 195 -0.42 8.97 -6.67
CA PRO A 195 -1.37 8.04 -6.07
C PRO A 195 -2.10 7.12 -7.07
N MET A 196 -1.32 6.41 -7.90
CA MET A 196 -1.80 5.55 -8.97
C MET A 196 -1.33 4.09 -8.83
N SER A 197 -0.65 3.74 -7.74
CA SER A 197 -0.03 2.42 -7.57
C SER A 197 -0.02 1.96 -6.12
N SER A 198 0.11 0.66 -5.92
CA SER A 198 0.45 0.08 -4.63
C SER A 198 1.84 0.50 -4.15
N ALA A 199 2.78 0.73 -5.08
CA ALA A 199 4.10 1.30 -4.79
C ALA A 199 4.02 2.71 -4.16
N TRP A 200 3.10 3.56 -4.62
CA TRP A 200 2.84 4.84 -3.97
C TRP A 200 2.33 4.64 -2.54
N ALA A 201 1.35 3.75 -2.35
CA ALA A 201 0.81 3.48 -1.02
C ALA A 201 1.92 3.05 -0.05
N VAL A 202 2.76 2.10 -0.46
CA VAL A 202 3.86 1.60 0.37
C VAL A 202 4.95 2.66 0.56
N LEU A 203 5.53 3.20 -0.51
CA LEU A 203 6.75 4.03 -0.44
C LEU A 203 6.49 5.47 -0.01
N LYS A 204 5.34 6.04 -0.39
CA LYS A 204 5.03 7.45 -0.13
C LYS A 204 4.06 7.63 1.03
N ALA A 205 2.99 6.86 1.09
CA ALA A 205 1.98 7.04 2.14
C ALA A 205 2.37 6.34 3.46
N ILE A 206 2.73 5.06 3.40
CA ILE A 206 2.91 4.24 4.61
C ILE A 206 4.33 4.37 5.17
N LEU A 207 5.37 4.18 4.34
CA LEU A 207 6.77 4.12 4.78
C LEU A 207 7.22 5.30 5.65
N PRO A 208 6.98 6.59 5.31
CA PRO A 208 7.42 7.69 6.16
C PRO A 208 6.73 7.68 7.52
N ILE A 209 5.46 7.28 7.59
CA ILE A 209 4.73 7.17 8.85
C ILE A 209 5.22 5.97 9.67
N TYR A 210 5.42 4.84 9.01
CA TYR A 210 5.95 3.61 9.63
C TYR A 210 7.32 3.85 10.29
N CYS A 211 8.19 4.60 9.62
CA CYS A 211 9.53 4.90 10.11
C CYS A 211 9.57 6.11 11.08
N GLY A 212 8.50 6.90 11.15
CA GLY A 212 8.52 8.22 11.81
C GLY A 212 9.51 9.17 11.13
N CYS A 213 9.51 9.23 9.81
CA CYS A 213 10.27 10.18 9.00
C CYS A 213 9.58 11.55 8.94
N ILE A 214 10.30 12.54 8.40
CA ILE A 214 9.76 13.87 8.08
C ILE A 214 9.71 13.95 6.55
N TYR A 215 8.53 14.02 5.97
CA TYR A 215 8.37 14.20 4.54
C TYR A 215 8.74 15.64 4.14
N ASP A 216 9.68 15.79 3.21
CA ASP A 216 10.25 17.05 2.78
C ASP A 216 10.76 16.95 1.34
N ASP A 217 9.98 17.48 0.40
CA ASP A 217 10.35 17.50 -1.02
C ASP A 217 11.46 18.52 -1.34
N GLU A 218 11.64 19.54 -0.50
CA GLU A 218 12.59 20.63 -0.74
C GLU A 218 14.01 20.21 -0.36
N ASN A 219 14.17 19.57 0.82
CA ASN A 219 15.47 19.19 1.36
C ASN A 219 15.50 17.73 1.88
N PRO A 220 15.21 16.73 1.03
CA PRO A 220 15.25 15.33 1.43
C PRO A 220 16.69 14.85 1.67
N LYS A 221 16.90 14.08 2.73
CA LYS A 221 18.13 13.29 2.93
C LYS A 221 18.08 11.97 2.16
N VAL A 222 16.89 11.37 2.07
CA VAL A 222 16.62 10.17 1.29
C VAL A 222 15.46 10.47 0.35
N LYS A 223 15.71 10.32 -0.96
CA LYS A 223 14.71 10.42 -2.00
C LYS A 223 14.54 9.07 -2.69
N ILE A 224 13.30 8.61 -2.80
CA ILE A 224 12.92 7.46 -3.62
C ILE A 224 12.12 7.96 -4.82
N GLY A 225 12.45 7.51 -6.02
CA GLY A 225 11.73 7.98 -7.19
C GLY A 225 12.27 7.50 -8.52
N GLU A 226 11.72 8.00 -9.62
CA GLU A 226 12.08 7.57 -10.98
C GLU A 226 13.39 8.21 -11.46
N SER A 227 13.67 9.45 -11.02
CA SER A 227 14.87 10.19 -11.45
C SER A 227 15.49 11.01 -10.32
N ASN A 228 16.82 11.19 -10.39
CA ASN A 228 17.60 11.96 -9.42
C ASN A 228 17.26 11.60 -7.97
N SER A 229 17.29 10.31 -7.65
CA SER A 229 16.90 9.72 -6.36
C SER A 229 18.03 8.88 -5.77
N ASN A 230 18.05 8.74 -4.44
CA ASN A 230 18.96 7.83 -3.74
C ASN A 230 18.62 6.37 -4.06
N PHE A 231 17.32 6.07 -4.16
CA PHE A 231 16.79 4.80 -4.64
C PHE A 231 15.92 5.03 -5.87
N LYS A 232 16.28 4.38 -6.97
CA LYS A 232 15.55 4.47 -8.23
C LYS A 232 14.48 3.40 -8.29
N ILE A 233 13.33 3.77 -8.82
CA ILE A 233 12.23 2.84 -9.02
C ILE A 233 12.30 2.25 -10.43
N ARG A 234 12.15 0.94 -10.56
CA ARG A 234 12.09 0.27 -11.86
C ARG A 234 10.97 -0.76 -11.92
N ARG A 235 10.34 -0.86 -13.09
CA ARG A 235 9.13 -1.67 -13.33
C ARG A 235 9.33 -2.76 -14.39
N ASP A 236 10.44 -2.71 -15.09
CA ASP A 236 10.80 -3.62 -16.17
C ASP A 236 11.50 -4.87 -15.63
N LEU A 237 10.69 -5.73 -14.99
CA LEU A 237 11.12 -6.95 -14.31
C LEU A 237 11.75 -7.97 -15.27
N GLU A 238 11.52 -7.87 -16.57
CA GLU A 238 12.23 -8.66 -17.58
C GLU A 238 13.74 -8.41 -17.57
N ASN A 239 14.15 -7.22 -17.13
CA ASN A 239 15.55 -6.81 -17.00
C ASN A 239 16.06 -6.91 -15.56
N LEU A 240 15.38 -7.66 -14.67
CA LEU A 240 15.68 -7.70 -13.23
C LEU A 240 17.15 -8.01 -12.92
N GLN A 241 17.81 -8.84 -13.74
CA GLN A 241 19.22 -9.21 -13.57
C GLN A 241 20.18 -8.02 -13.73
N ASP A 242 19.75 -6.96 -14.41
CA ASP A 242 20.55 -5.75 -14.64
C ASP A 242 20.34 -4.68 -13.56
N PHE A 243 19.51 -4.96 -12.54
CA PHE A 243 19.14 -3.95 -11.55
C PHE A 243 20.30 -3.66 -10.59
N GLY A 244 20.62 -2.38 -10.45
CA GLY A 244 21.66 -1.90 -9.54
C GLY A 244 21.28 -2.00 -8.06
N LYS A 245 22.27 -1.91 -7.16
CA LYS A 245 22.10 -2.03 -5.70
C LYS A 245 21.19 -0.98 -5.03
N ASN A 246 20.81 0.07 -5.75
CA ASN A 246 19.91 1.12 -5.29
C ASN A 246 18.66 1.21 -6.19
N GLU A 247 18.37 0.17 -6.96
CA GLU A 247 17.21 0.10 -7.84
C GLU A 247 16.16 -0.82 -7.22
N LEU A 248 15.03 -0.26 -6.82
CA LEU A 248 13.92 -0.98 -6.23
C LEU A 248 13.02 -1.52 -7.36
N ALA A 249 12.89 -2.85 -7.42
CA ALA A 249 12.01 -3.50 -8.38
C ALA A 249 10.56 -3.47 -7.91
N ILE A 250 9.70 -2.86 -8.71
CA ILE A 250 8.26 -2.80 -8.46
C ILE A 250 7.58 -4.06 -8.99
N CYS A 251 6.85 -4.74 -8.11
CA CYS A 251 5.93 -5.80 -8.46
C CYS A 251 4.64 -5.60 -7.65
N PRO A 252 3.56 -5.10 -8.26
CA PRO A 252 2.27 -4.88 -7.61
C PRO A 252 1.70 -6.15 -6.94
N GLU A 253 1.93 -7.30 -7.57
CA GLU A 253 1.51 -8.60 -7.06
C GLU A 253 2.30 -9.06 -5.82
N ASN A 254 3.48 -8.48 -5.56
CA ASN A 254 4.20 -8.57 -4.30
C ASN A 254 4.00 -7.30 -3.44
N SER A 255 2.79 -6.73 -3.46
CA SER A 255 2.34 -5.52 -2.76
C SER A 255 2.93 -4.19 -3.17
N ALA A 256 4.20 -4.13 -3.57
CA ALA A 256 4.85 -2.95 -4.13
C ALA A 256 6.27 -3.30 -4.56
N ILE A 257 7.14 -3.65 -3.60
CA ILE A 257 8.57 -3.88 -3.85
C ILE A 257 8.86 -5.38 -3.83
N LEU A 258 9.59 -5.87 -4.83
CA LEU A 258 10.05 -7.25 -4.92
C LEU A 258 11.48 -7.41 -4.41
N SER A 259 12.37 -6.50 -4.80
CA SER A 259 13.81 -6.57 -4.55
C SER A 259 14.46 -5.20 -4.50
N ASN A 260 15.68 -5.16 -3.98
CA ASN A 260 16.63 -4.07 -4.18
C ASN A 260 17.83 -4.59 -4.95
N GLY A 261 18.02 -4.08 -6.17
CA GLY A 261 18.80 -4.76 -7.19
C GLY A 261 18.19 -6.13 -7.47
N ILE A 262 19.05 -7.13 -7.53
CA ILE A 262 18.67 -8.53 -7.70
C ILE A 262 18.30 -9.23 -6.38
N GLU A 263 18.53 -8.60 -5.23
CA GLU A 263 18.32 -9.23 -3.93
C GLU A 263 16.88 -9.07 -3.46
N PRO A 264 16.15 -10.17 -3.20
CA PRO A 264 14.77 -10.09 -2.73
C PRO A 264 14.68 -9.35 -1.39
N ILE A 265 13.58 -8.62 -1.19
CA ILE A 265 13.31 -8.02 0.11
C ILE A 265 13.03 -9.10 1.17
N HIS A 266 13.10 -8.71 2.44
CA HIS A 266 12.85 -9.64 3.55
C HIS A 266 11.48 -10.33 3.42
N LEU A 267 11.45 -11.64 3.71
CA LEU A 267 10.27 -12.52 3.56
C LEU A 267 9.70 -12.64 2.15
N THR A 268 10.51 -12.33 1.14
CA THR A 268 10.24 -12.62 -0.26
C THR A 268 11.33 -13.53 -0.81
N LYS A 269 10.97 -14.42 -1.72
CA LYS A 269 11.86 -15.24 -2.50
C LYS A 269 11.30 -15.31 -3.92
N PHE A 270 12.17 -15.21 -4.93
CA PHE A 270 11.74 -15.40 -6.30
C PHE A 270 12.76 -16.16 -7.13
N HIS A 271 12.29 -16.73 -8.23
CA HIS A 271 13.09 -17.41 -9.24
C HIS A 271 12.60 -17.02 -10.64
N ILE A 272 13.54 -16.78 -11.56
CA ILE A 272 13.20 -16.60 -12.98
C ILE A 272 13.34 -17.96 -13.66
N LYS A 273 12.25 -18.45 -14.26
CA LYS A 273 12.21 -19.72 -15.01
C LYS A 273 11.38 -19.54 -16.27
N GLU A 274 11.94 -19.90 -17.42
CA GLU A 274 11.20 -19.98 -18.70
C GLU A 274 10.42 -18.70 -19.09
N GLY A 275 10.89 -17.53 -18.67
CA GLY A 275 10.21 -16.25 -18.95
C GLY A 275 9.12 -15.87 -17.95
N GLU A 276 8.98 -16.62 -16.87
CA GLU A 276 8.14 -16.31 -15.72
C GLU A 276 8.99 -16.01 -14.48
N LEU A 277 8.41 -15.22 -13.59
CA LEU A 277 8.89 -14.96 -12.25
C LEU A 277 8.00 -15.74 -11.27
N GLU A 278 8.58 -16.77 -10.67
CA GLU A 278 7.98 -17.53 -9.58
C GLU A 278 8.27 -16.80 -8.27
N ILE A 279 7.23 -16.36 -7.55
CA ILE A 279 7.32 -15.53 -6.34
C ILE A 279 6.68 -16.28 -5.17
N HIS A 280 7.39 -16.27 -4.05
CA HIS A 280 6.95 -16.74 -2.75
C HIS A 280 7.16 -15.64 -1.73
N GLY A 281 6.23 -15.49 -0.78
CA GLY A 281 6.49 -14.70 0.40
C GLY A 281 5.32 -13.88 0.91
N HIS A 282 5.55 -13.29 2.07
CA HIS A 282 4.49 -12.70 2.89
C HIS A 282 3.85 -11.47 2.25
N SER A 283 4.55 -10.82 1.31
CA SER A 283 4.05 -9.67 0.56
C SER A 283 3.26 -10.06 -0.70
N VAL A 284 3.12 -11.35 -1.04
CA VAL A 284 2.31 -11.78 -2.18
C VAL A 284 0.84 -11.41 -1.92
N MET A 285 0.19 -10.84 -2.93
CA MET A 285 -1.20 -10.36 -2.89
C MET A 285 -2.20 -11.43 -2.45
N MET A 286 -3.42 -11.01 -2.08
CA MET A 286 -4.55 -11.89 -1.76
C MET A 286 -5.22 -12.51 -3.00
N GLY A 287 -4.60 -12.36 -4.16
CA GLY A 287 -5.14 -12.69 -5.48
C GLY A 287 -5.75 -11.48 -6.21
N TYR A 288 -6.09 -11.71 -7.46
CA TYR A 288 -6.87 -10.83 -8.31
C TYR A 288 -8.36 -10.87 -7.96
N LEU A 289 -9.14 -9.88 -8.43
CA LEU A 289 -10.59 -9.91 -8.43
C LEU A 289 -11.18 -10.97 -9.36
N ASP A 290 -10.46 -11.31 -10.44
CA ASP A 290 -10.82 -12.36 -11.37
C ASP A 290 -10.27 -13.72 -10.91
N ASP A 291 -11.17 -14.65 -10.57
CA ASP A 291 -10.81 -15.99 -10.12
C ASP A 291 -10.10 -16.80 -11.23
N ALA A 292 -10.40 -16.57 -12.52
CA ALA A 292 -9.73 -17.28 -13.61
C ALA A 292 -8.25 -16.91 -13.71
N SER A 293 -7.93 -15.61 -13.57
CA SER A 293 -6.55 -15.13 -13.45
C SER A 293 -5.84 -15.73 -12.23
N ASN A 294 -6.56 -15.94 -11.12
CA ASN A 294 -5.96 -16.58 -9.94
C ASN A 294 -5.63 -18.05 -10.20
N ASP A 295 -6.54 -18.82 -10.80
CA ASP A 295 -6.34 -20.24 -11.11
C ASP A 295 -5.16 -20.45 -12.08
N ASP A 296 -4.93 -19.52 -13.01
CA ASP A 296 -3.77 -19.53 -13.91
C ASP A 296 -2.47 -19.25 -13.15
N ARG A 297 -2.47 -18.30 -12.21
CA ARG A 297 -1.25 -17.69 -11.67
C ARG A 297 -0.79 -18.28 -10.34
N PHE A 298 -1.69 -18.88 -9.56
CA PHE A 298 -1.36 -19.54 -8.29
C PHE A 298 -1.31 -21.05 -8.47
N ARG A 299 -0.10 -21.60 -8.49
CA ARG A 299 0.13 -23.04 -8.69
C ARG A 299 1.39 -23.46 -7.94
N ASP A 300 1.48 -24.74 -7.61
CA ASP A 300 2.65 -25.32 -6.92
C ASP A 300 3.10 -24.58 -5.64
N GLY A 301 2.14 -23.93 -4.96
CA GLY A 301 2.39 -23.14 -3.77
C GLY A 301 3.15 -21.83 -4.01
N ALA A 302 3.14 -21.30 -5.23
CA ALA A 302 3.78 -20.05 -5.62
C ALA A 302 2.85 -19.17 -6.46
N PHE A 303 3.23 -17.91 -6.63
CA PHE A 303 2.64 -17.01 -7.62
C PHE A 303 3.55 -16.90 -8.85
N TYR A 304 3.00 -17.02 -10.06
CA TYR A 304 3.74 -16.97 -11.32
C TYR A 304 3.36 -15.74 -12.15
N LEU A 305 4.35 -14.87 -12.40
CA LEU A 305 4.19 -13.66 -13.21
C LEU A 305 4.91 -13.81 -14.55
N ASN A 306 4.20 -13.58 -15.67
CA ASN A 306 4.85 -13.48 -16.98
C ASN A 306 5.71 -12.21 -17.06
N LEU A 307 6.99 -12.37 -17.40
CA LEU A 307 7.91 -11.23 -17.57
C LEU A 307 7.75 -10.53 -18.92
N LYS A 308 7.18 -11.21 -19.92
CA LYS A 308 6.82 -10.58 -21.20
C LYS A 308 5.40 -10.03 -21.08
N ARG A 309 5.29 -8.73 -20.79
CA ARG A 309 4.06 -7.95 -20.92
C ARG A 309 4.14 -7.08 -22.16
#